data_AF-A0A7V1ZL22-F1
#
_entry.id   AF-A0A7V1ZL22-F1
#
_cell.length_a   1.000
_cell.length_b   1.000
_cell.length_c   1.000
_cell.angle_alpha   90.00
_cell.angle_beta   90.00
_cell.angle_gamma   90.00
#
_symmetry.space_group_name_H-M   'P 1'
#
loop_
_entity.id
_entity.type
_entity.pdbx_description
1 polymer ?
#
loop_
_entity_poly.entity_id
_entity_poly.type
_entity_poly.pdbx_seq_one_letter_code
_entity_poly.pdbx_strand_id
1 'polypeptide(L)'
;MSPKEDTYNNKTQLKNTHHNKVRNSKPSQQETSLNKAKNLRERVHKYFKNGIFRKRLFEVYDNLYEIKPFNELVEEGAYRACKEILVNRAQEIDKSRVKLDPNKIATEIKSIFPYEALPREHGKARSFFVTTICNLTAEKIVSLLSPNN
;
A
#
# COMPACT_ATOMS: atom_id res chain seq x y z
N MET A 1 -33.96 63.69 -2.54
CA MET A 1 -32.83 64.14 -1.72
C MET A 1 -31.54 63.82 -2.47
N SER A 2 -30.86 64.86 -2.95
CA SER A 2 -29.40 64.91 -3.11
C SER A 2 -28.90 65.94 -2.07
N PRO A 3 -27.60 66.14 -1.80
CA PRO A 3 -26.39 65.34 -2.09
C PRO A 3 -25.48 65.26 -0.83
N LYS A 4 -24.27 64.68 -0.98
CA LYS A 4 -22.96 65.19 -0.48
C LYS A 4 -21.93 64.07 -0.71
N GLU A 5 -21.11 64.08 -1.77
CA GLU A 5 -19.95 64.97 -2.01
C GLU A 5 -19.17 65.13 -0.70
N ASP A 6 -17.98 64.53 -0.54
CA ASP A 6 -16.69 65.01 -1.04
C ASP A 6 -15.64 64.30 -0.14
N THR A 7 -14.36 64.08 -0.42
CA THR A 7 -13.43 64.51 -1.47
C THR A 7 -12.12 63.71 -1.22
N TYR A 8 -11.34 63.56 -2.29
CA TYR A 8 -9.86 63.44 -2.36
C TYR A 8 -9.07 63.61 -1.03
N ASN A 9 -7.92 63.00 -0.78
CA ASN A 9 -6.70 63.06 -1.60
C ASN A 9 -5.54 62.29 -0.92
N ASN A 10 -4.53 62.00 -1.73
CA ASN A 10 -3.23 61.36 -1.47
C ASN A 10 -2.50 61.71 -0.15
N LYS A 11 -1.78 60.73 0.44
CA LYS A 11 -0.34 60.86 0.79
C LYS A 11 0.33 59.56 1.28
N THR A 12 1.18 59.05 0.41
CA THR A 12 2.53 58.49 0.56
C THR A 12 3.23 58.42 1.94
N GLN A 13 3.94 57.29 2.10
CA GLN A 13 5.28 57.06 2.67
C GLN A 13 5.52 56.60 4.14
N LEU A 14 6.16 55.41 4.19
CA LEU A 14 7.22 54.91 5.08
C LEU A 14 7.08 55.01 6.61
N LYS A 15 7.09 53.84 7.26
CA LYS A 15 8.21 53.45 8.15
C LYS A 15 8.29 51.94 8.38
N ASN A 16 9.53 51.47 8.35
CA ASN A 16 10.02 50.09 8.45
C ASN A 16 9.43 49.29 9.61
N THR A 17 8.95 48.07 9.32
CA THR A 17 9.11 46.96 10.25
C THR A 17 9.46 45.71 9.46
N HIS A 18 10.71 45.28 9.60
CA HIS A 18 11.20 43.97 9.20
C HIS A 18 10.24 42.88 9.67
N HIS A 19 9.57 42.17 8.75
CA HIS A 19 9.11 40.82 9.02
C HIS A 19 9.23 39.96 7.77
N ASN A 20 10.34 39.23 7.75
CA ASN A 20 10.52 37.90 7.20
C ASN A 20 9.59 37.51 6.04
N LYS A 21 10.17 37.50 4.83
CA LYS A 21 9.83 36.52 3.80
C LYS A 21 9.75 35.15 4.47
N VAL A 22 8.54 34.65 4.73
CA VAL A 22 8.32 33.21 4.79
C VAL A 22 8.53 32.73 3.37
N ARG A 23 9.78 32.37 3.10
CA ARG A 23 10.21 31.69 1.90
C ARG A 23 9.38 30.41 1.87
N ASN A 24 8.48 30.29 0.90
CA ASN A 24 7.80 29.02 0.60
C ASN A 24 8.88 27.94 0.48
N SER A 25 9.09 27.18 1.55
CA SER A 25 9.95 26.01 1.56
C SER A 25 9.28 25.01 0.63
N LYS A 26 9.91 24.76 -0.52
CA LYS A 26 9.58 23.58 -1.32
C LYS A 26 9.63 22.39 -0.34
N PRO A 27 8.58 21.55 -0.26
CA PRO A 27 8.64 20.37 0.58
C PRO A 27 9.89 19.60 0.22
N SER A 28 10.63 19.16 1.23
CA SER A 28 11.90 18.48 0.97
C SER A 28 11.63 17.26 0.09
N GLN A 29 12.57 16.92 -0.79
CA GLN A 29 12.41 15.73 -1.64
C GLN A 29 12.17 14.46 -0.81
N GLN A 30 12.63 14.44 0.45
CA GLN A 30 12.34 13.37 1.41
C GLN A 30 10.86 13.32 1.78
N GLU A 31 10.21 14.42 2.15
CA GLU A 31 8.78 14.44 2.51
C GLU A 31 7.89 13.97 1.34
N THR A 32 8.25 14.35 0.11
CA THR A 32 7.52 13.89 -1.09
C THR A 32 7.74 12.42 -1.39
N SER A 33 8.93 11.86 -1.11
CA SER A 33 9.22 10.43 -1.28
C SER A 33 8.51 9.54 -0.25
N LEU A 34 8.53 9.93 1.03
CA LEU A 34 7.83 9.25 2.13
C LEU A 34 6.32 9.20 1.89
N ASN A 35 5.73 10.32 1.46
CA ASN A 35 4.30 10.38 1.13
C ASN A 35 3.94 9.48 -0.06
N LYS A 36 4.82 9.34 -1.06
CA LYS A 36 4.62 8.41 -2.18
C LYS A 36 4.67 6.95 -1.72
N ALA A 37 5.64 6.58 -0.88
CA ALA A 37 5.77 5.23 -0.35
C ALA A 37 4.58 4.83 0.55
N LYS A 38 4.12 5.75 1.41
CA LYS A 38 2.94 5.54 2.25
C LYS A 38 1.68 5.30 1.41
N ASN A 39 1.47 6.11 0.37
CA ASN A 39 0.37 5.95 -0.57
C ASN A 39 0.42 4.62 -1.32
N LEU A 40 1.60 4.16 -1.74
CA LEU A 40 1.75 2.85 -2.38
C LEU A 40 1.37 1.71 -1.42
N ARG A 41 1.89 1.76 -0.19
CA ARG A 41 1.59 0.76 0.84
C ARG A 41 0.10 0.66 1.09
N GLU A 42 -0.57 1.80 1.33
CA GLU A 42 -2.02 1.85 1.53
C GLU A 42 -2.78 1.28 0.34
N ARG A 43 -2.38 1.64 -0.90
CA ARG A 43 -3.01 1.14 -2.12
C ARG A 43 -2.87 -0.37 -2.29
N VAL A 44 -1.68 -0.94 -2.07
CA VAL A 44 -1.45 -2.39 -2.18
C VAL A 44 -2.24 -3.13 -1.11
N HIS A 45 -2.19 -2.67 0.14
CA HIS A 45 -2.95 -3.28 1.24
C HIS A 45 -4.45 -3.20 1.04
N LYS A 46 -4.97 -2.08 0.53
CA LYS A 46 -6.40 -1.92 0.22
C LYS A 46 -6.89 -2.97 -0.79
N TYR A 47 -6.03 -3.37 -1.74
CA TYR A 47 -6.37 -4.42 -2.69
C TYR A 47 -6.53 -5.78 -2.01
N PHE A 48 -5.59 -6.18 -1.16
CA PHE A 48 -5.68 -7.43 -0.39
C PHE A 48 -6.80 -7.43 0.66
N LYS A 49 -7.33 -6.25 1.02
CA LYS A 49 -8.56 -6.09 1.81
C LYS A 49 -9.85 -6.24 1.00
N ASN A 50 -9.79 -6.32 -0.33
CA ASN A 50 -10.96 -6.53 -1.18
C ASN A 50 -11.59 -7.89 -0.90
N GLY A 51 -12.91 -7.89 -0.63
CA GLY A 51 -13.67 -9.10 -0.32
C GLY A 51 -13.64 -10.15 -1.44
N ILE A 52 -13.62 -9.74 -2.71
CA ILE A 52 -13.56 -10.65 -3.87
C ILE A 52 -12.24 -11.43 -3.86
N PHE A 53 -11.13 -10.73 -3.63
CA PHE A 53 -9.82 -11.35 -3.56
C PHE A 53 -9.71 -12.34 -2.40
N ARG A 54 -10.14 -11.92 -1.20
CA ARG A 54 -10.14 -12.79 -0.01
C ARG A 54 -10.98 -14.04 -0.22
N LYS A 55 -12.14 -13.91 -0.87
CA LYS A 55 -13.00 -15.05 -1.21
C LYS A 55 -12.26 -16.09 -2.05
N ARG A 56 -11.47 -15.67 -3.05
CA ARG A 56 -10.67 -16.60 -3.85
C ARG A 56 -9.61 -17.33 -3.04
N LEU A 57 -8.92 -16.64 -2.11
CA LEU A 57 -7.97 -17.31 -1.22
C LEU A 57 -8.64 -18.26 -0.23
N PHE A 58 -9.86 -17.93 0.21
CA PHE A 58 -10.67 -18.85 0.99
C PHE A 58 -11.02 -20.11 0.20
N GLU A 59 -11.45 -19.96 -1.06
CA GLU A 59 -11.70 -21.11 -1.95
C GLU A 59 -10.44 -21.96 -2.16
N VAL A 60 -9.26 -21.34 -2.30
CA VAL A 60 -7.98 -22.05 -2.38
C VAL A 60 -7.73 -22.88 -1.13
N TYR A 61 -7.95 -22.30 0.05
CA TYR A 61 -7.82 -23.02 1.32
C TYR A 61 -8.80 -24.19 1.38
N ASP A 62 -10.10 -23.92 1.19
CA ASP A 62 -11.16 -24.91 1.33
C ASP A 62 -11.01 -26.09 0.36
N ASN A 63 -10.54 -25.84 -0.87
CA ASN A 63 -10.39 -26.88 -1.89
C ASN A 63 -9.15 -27.76 -1.72
N LEU A 64 -8.11 -27.27 -1.04
CA LEU A 64 -6.80 -27.92 -1.02
C LEU A 64 -6.35 -28.33 0.39
N TYR A 65 -6.99 -27.85 1.45
CA TYR A 65 -6.53 -28.03 2.83
C TYR A 65 -6.39 -29.50 3.24
N GLU A 66 -7.32 -30.38 2.80
CA GLU A 66 -7.26 -31.82 3.11
C GLU A 66 -6.30 -32.60 2.20
N ILE A 67 -5.89 -32.01 1.08
CA ILE A 67 -5.14 -32.69 0.01
C ILE A 67 -3.65 -32.33 0.08
N LYS A 68 -3.34 -31.10 0.50
CA LYS A 68 -1.97 -30.56 0.52
C LYS A 68 -1.46 -30.35 1.93
N PRO A 69 -0.16 -30.63 2.17
CA PRO A 69 0.53 -30.13 3.35
C PRO A 69 0.36 -28.61 3.48
N PHE A 70 0.21 -28.13 4.71
CA PHE A 70 -0.09 -26.71 4.96
C PHE A 70 1.00 -25.76 4.41
N ASN A 71 2.26 -26.18 4.38
CA ASN A 71 3.34 -25.40 3.79
C ASN A 71 3.21 -25.25 2.25
N GLU A 72 2.75 -26.27 1.53
CA GLU A 72 2.42 -26.17 0.10
C GLU A 72 1.20 -25.29 -0.12
N LEU A 73 0.21 -25.37 0.77
CA LEU A 73 -0.96 -24.51 0.71
C LEU A 73 -0.59 -23.04 0.86
N VAL A 74 0.34 -22.72 1.77
CA VAL A 74 0.89 -21.36 1.95
C VAL A 74 1.56 -20.86 0.68
N GLU A 75 2.38 -21.70 0.05
CA GLU A 75 3.07 -21.35 -1.19
C GLU A 75 2.07 -21.09 -2.34
N GLU A 76 1.08 -21.98 -2.53
CA GLU A 76 0.04 -21.82 -3.54
C GLU A 76 -0.80 -20.56 -3.31
N GLY A 77 -1.18 -20.30 -2.04
CA GLY A 77 -1.92 -19.10 -1.66
C GLY A 77 -1.14 -17.82 -1.95
N ALA A 78 0.14 -17.78 -1.59
CA ALA A 78 1.04 -16.66 -1.85
C ALA A 78 1.28 -16.43 -3.35
N TYR A 79 1.47 -17.51 -4.12
CA TYR A 79 1.63 -17.46 -5.57
C TYR A 79 0.39 -16.84 -6.24
N ARG A 80 -0.80 -17.33 -5.89
CA ARG A 80 -2.07 -16.79 -6.42
C ARG A 80 -2.27 -15.34 -6.02
N ALA A 81 -1.97 -15.01 -4.77
CA ALA A 81 -2.05 -13.64 -4.26
C ALA A 81 -1.17 -12.67 -5.07
N CYS A 82 0.07 -13.06 -5.34
CA CYS A 82 0.99 -12.26 -6.13
C CYS A 82 0.54 -12.13 -7.58
N LYS A 83 0.17 -13.26 -8.21
CA LYS A 83 -0.27 -13.29 -9.62
C LYS A 83 -1.51 -12.43 -9.85
N GLU A 84 -2.47 -12.45 -8.91
CA GLU A 84 -3.67 -11.62 -9.01
C GLU A 84 -3.31 -10.12 -9.02
N ILE A 85 -2.37 -9.69 -8.17
CA ILE A 85 -1.89 -8.31 -8.21
C ILE A 85 -1.19 -8.00 -9.52
N LEU A 86 -0.31 -8.90 -9.99
CA LEU A 86 0.39 -8.68 -11.26
C LEU A 86 -0.58 -8.46 -12.42
N VAL A 87 -1.62 -9.29 -12.53
CA VAL A 87 -2.60 -9.18 -13.62
C VAL A 87 -3.41 -7.89 -13.50
N ASN A 88 -3.93 -7.58 -12.31
CA ASN A 88 -4.83 -6.44 -12.14
C ASN A 88 -4.11 -5.08 -12.00
N ARG A 89 -2.80 -5.08 -11.75
CA ARG A 89 -1.98 -3.88 -11.58
C ARG A 89 -0.74 -3.88 -12.48
N ALA A 90 -0.75 -4.64 -13.56
CA ALA A 90 0.36 -4.76 -14.51
C ALA A 90 0.90 -3.38 -14.92
N GLN A 91 0.02 -2.44 -15.28
CA GLN A 91 0.40 -1.09 -15.70
C GLN A 91 1.09 -0.26 -14.60
N GLU A 92 0.71 -0.44 -13.33
CA GLU A 92 1.33 0.26 -12.20
C GLU A 92 2.70 -0.34 -11.89
N ILE A 93 2.82 -1.67 -11.98
CA ILE A 93 4.06 -2.40 -11.77
C ILE A 93 5.04 -2.13 -12.91
N ASP A 94 4.61 -2.10 -14.16
CA ASP A 94 5.47 -1.77 -15.31
C ASP A 94 6.13 -0.40 -15.16
N LYS A 95 5.39 0.59 -14.67
CA LYS A 95 5.92 1.94 -14.40
C LYS A 95 7.02 1.94 -13.33
N SER A 96 7.00 0.98 -12.40
CA SER A 96 8.03 0.85 -11.38
C SER A 96 9.36 0.29 -11.91
N ARG A 97 9.36 -0.31 -13.10
CA ARG A 97 10.50 -1.05 -13.69
C ARG A 97 11.00 -2.22 -12.81
N VAL A 98 10.23 -2.62 -11.80
CA VAL A 98 10.55 -3.76 -10.94
C VAL A 98 9.92 -5.01 -11.52
N LYS A 99 10.75 -6.04 -11.72
CA LYS A 99 10.27 -7.37 -12.13
C LYS A 99 9.83 -8.14 -10.87
N LEU A 100 8.54 -8.39 -10.76
CA LEU A 100 7.98 -9.26 -9.72
C LEU A 100 7.91 -10.70 -10.24
N ASP A 101 8.51 -11.63 -9.53
CA ASP A 101 8.43 -13.07 -9.80
C ASP A 101 7.52 -13.74 -8.76
N PRO A 102 6.32 -14.18 -9.15
CA PRO A 102 5.36 -14.82 -8.24
C PRO A 102 5.90 -16.05 -7.53
N ASN A 103 6.70 -16.87 -8.21
CA ASN A 103 7.22 -18.10 -7.62
C ASN A 103 8.23 -17.75 -6.52
N LYS A 104 9.15 -16.84 -6.82
CA LYS A 104 10.13 -16.36 -5.84
C LYS A 104 9.44 -15.73 -4.63
N ILE A 105 8.44 -14.87 -4.85
CA ILE A 105 7.67 -14.24 -3.77
C ILE A 105 6.94 -15.30 -2.94
N ALA A 106 6.34 -16.31 -3.56
CA ALA A 106 5.64 -17.38 -2.88
C ALA A 106 6.56 -18.24 -1.99
N THR A 107 7.72 -18.65 -2.53
CA THR A 107 8.72 -19.41 -1.78
C THR A 107 9.26 -18.60 -0.59
N GLU A 108 9.47 -17.29 -0.76
CA GLU A 108 9.89 -16.42 0.35
C GLU A 108 8.78 -16.28 1.40
N ILE A 109 7.52 -16.11 1.00
CA ILE A 109 6.38 -16.03 1.93
C ILE A 109 6.21 -17.33 2.71
N LYS A 110 6.36 -18.49 2.05
CA LYS A 110 6.39 -19.79 2.70
C LYS A 110 7.45 -19.83 3.80
N SER A 111 8.66 -19.33 3.53
CA SER A 111 9.75 -19.35 4.52
C SER A 111 9.51 -18.49 5.76
N ILE A 112 8.76 -17.38 5.64
CA ILE A 112 8.49 -16.44 6.75
C ILE A 112 7.10 -16.62 7.36
N PHE A 113 6.32 -17.59 6.88
CA PHE A 113 4.97 -17.80 7.38
C PHE A 113 5.02 -18.29 8.84
N PRO A 114 4.23 -17.69 9.75
CA PRO A 114 4.25 -18.04 11.18
C PRO A 114 3.48 -19.34 11.45
N TYR A 115 4.07 -20.49 11.10
CA TYR A 115 3.44 -21.81 11.24
C TYR A 115 3.06 -22.15 12.69
N GLU A 116 3.89 -21.78 13.66
CA GLU A 116 3.66 -22.02 15.09
C GLU A 116 2.44 -21.26 15.65
N ALA A 117 2.01 -20.19 14.96
CA ALA A 117 0.85 -19.39 15.35
C ALA A 117 -0.47 -19.91 14.74
N LEU A 118 -0.43 -21.05 14.03
CA LEU A 118 -1.60 -21.60 13.34
C LEU A 118 -2.67 -22.07 14.35
N PRO A 119 -3.91 -21.54 14.30
CA PRO A 119 -4.99 -22.04 15.15
C PRO A 119 -5.34 -23.50 14.83
N ARG A 120 -5.71 -24.26 15.86
CA ARG A 120 -6.17 -25.66 15.70
C ARG A 120 -7.57 -25.78 15.12
N GLU A 121 -8.41 -24.76 15.33
CA GLU A 121 -9.79 -24.76 14.86
C GLU A 121 -9.83 -24.36 13.37
N HIS A 122 -10.46 -25.19 12.54
CA HIS A 122 -10.47 -25.03 11.08
C HIS A 122 -10.93 -23.63 10.62
N GLY A 123 -12.05 -23.12 11.15
CA GLY A 123 -12.54 -21.79 10.77
C GLY A 123 -11.57 -20.64 11.11
N LYS A 124 -10.84 -20.78 12.22
CA LYS A 124 -9.80 -19.84 12.64
C LYS A 124 -8.53 -20.02 11.79
N ALA A 125 -8.13 -21.24 11.48
CA ALA A 125 -6.99 -21.56 10.62
C ALA A 125 -7.18 -21.00 9.20
N ARG A 126 -8.38 -21.18 8.64
CA ARG A 126 -8.81 -20.61 7.35
C ARG A 126 -8.67 -19.09 7.33
N SER A 127 -9.21 -18.42 8.34
CA SER A 127 -9.17 -16.94 8.46
C SER A 127 -7.75 -16.42 8.68
N PHE A 128 -6.97 -17.13 9.50
CA PHE A 128 -5.57 -16.85 9.74
C PHE A 128 -4.75 -16.97 8.46
N PHE A 129 -4.89 -18.09 7.75
CA PHE A 129 -4.23 -18.34 6.47
C PHE A 129 -4.45 -17.19 5.49
N VAL A 130 -5.71 -16.87 5.17
CA VAL A 130 -6.02 -15.83 4.19
C VAL A 130 -5.48 -14.47 4.61
N THR A 131 -5.66 -14.11 5.89
CA THR A 131 -5.20 -12.82 6.41
C THR A 131 -3.68 -12.70 6.36
N THR A 132 -2.97 -13.75 6.77
CA THR A 132 -1.51 -13.79 6.81
C THR A 132 -0.92 -13.76 5.39
N ILE A 133 -1.45 -14.56 4.46
CA ILE A 133 -1.04 -14.52 3.05
C ILE A 133 -1.24 -13.13 2.45
N CYS A 134 -2.40 -12.52 2.68
CA CYS A 134 -2.68 -11.15 2.23
C CYS A 134 -1.63 -10.16 2.73
N ASN A 135 -1.34 -10.16 4.03
CA ASN A 135 -0.44 -9.21 4.65
C ASN A 135 1.01 -9.42 4.21
N LEU A 136 1.50 -10.66 4.24
CA LEU A 136 2.88 -10.97 3.85
C LEU A 136 3.11 -10.66 2.36
N THR A 137 2.16 -11.01 1.49
CA THR A 137 2.27 -10.69 0.06
C THR A 137 2.23 -9.19 -0.18
N ALA A 138 1.37 -8.45 0.53
CA ALA A 138 1.29 -7.00 0.42
C ALA A 138 2.61 -6.33 0.81
N GLU A 139 3.14 -6.66 1.98
CA GLU A 139 4.40 -6.10 2.47
C GLU A 139 5.56 -6.47 1.55
N LYS A 140 5.57 -7.70 1.02
CA LYS A 140 6.61 -8.11 0.08
C LYS A 140 6.57 -7.34 -1.24
N ILE A 141 5.38 -7.15 -1.80
CA ILE A 141 5.23 -6.36 -3.04
C ILE A 141 5.59 -4.89 -2.78
N VAL A 142 5.17 -4.33 -1.65
CA VAL A 142 5.49 -2.93 -1.29
C VAL A 142 7.00 -2.73 -1.16
N SER A 143 7.70 -3.63 -0.47
CA SER A 143 9.17 -3.53 -0.32
C SER A 143 9.90 -3.65 -1.66
N LEU A 144 9.44 -4.50 -2.57
CA LEU A 144 10.01 -4.62 -3.91
C LEU A 144 9.76 -3.36 -4.77
N LEU A 145 8.56 -2.77 -4.67
CA LEU A 145 8.17 -1.57 -5.45
C LEU A 145 8.67 -0.25 -4.84
N SER A 146 9.10 -0.25 -3.58
CA SER A 146 9.70 0.89 -2.87
C SER A 146 10.97 0.46 -2.13
N PRO A 147 12.07 0.20 -2.87
CA PRO A 147 13.31 -0.33 -2.29
C PRO A 147 14.07 0.65 -1.38
N ASN A 148 13.61 1.91 -1.25
CA ASN A 148 14.28 2.99 -0.50
C ASN A 148 13.59 3.35 0.83
N ASN A 149 12.96 2.38 1.50
CA ASN A 149 12.60 2.50 2.92
C ASN A 149 13.42 1.51 3.75
#